data_AF-A0A3D5DC52-F1
#
_entry.id   AF-A0A3D5DC52-F1
#
_cell.length_a   1.000
_cell.length_b   1.000
_cell.length_c   1.000
_cell.angle_alpha   90.00
_cell.angle_beta   90.00
_cell.angle_gamma   90.00
#
_symmetry.space_group_name_H-M   'P 1'
#
loop_
_entity.id
_entity.type
_entity.pdbx_description
1 polymer ?
#
loop_
_entity_poly.entity_id
_entity_poly.type
_entity_poly.pdbx_seq_one_letter_code
_entity_poly.pdbx_strand_id
1 'polypeptide(L)' 'SAAWDALQEIDQSAVIFAHFMLINAIVTRAIKDERLVCFEPDYVSMTHLQLTPDACRLVAMGNAINPL' A
#
# COMPACT_ATOMS: atom_id res chain seq x y z
N SER A 1 -13.79 2.48 0.26
CA SER A 1 -13.74 2.44 1.74
C SER A 1 -13.02 3.69 2.13
N ALA A 2 -13.36 4.35 3.23
CA ALA A 2 -12.85 5.70 3.52
C ALA A 2 -11.32 5.85 3.36
N ALA A 3 -10.53 4.85 3.79
CA ALA A 3 -9.08 4.86 3.60
C ALA A 3 -8.64 4.71 2.12
N TRP A 4 -9.34 3.90 1.33
CA TRP A 4 -9.09 3.79 -0.12
C TRP A 4 -9.43 5.08 -0.84
N ASP A 5 -10.55 5.69 -0.47
CA ASP A 5 -11.05 6.90 -1.12
C ASP A 5 -10.08 8.06 -0.80
N ALA A 6 -9.61 8.17 0.45
CA ALA A 6 -8.57 9.12 0.84
C ALA A 6 -7.21 8.90 0.12
N LEU A 7 -6.82 7.65 -0.16
CA LEU A 7 -5.62 7.36 -0.94
C LEU A 7 -5.71 7.91 -2.38
N GLN A 8 -6.88 7.82 -3.00
CA GLN A 8 -7.09 8.29 -4.38
C GLN A 8 -7.08 9.81 -4.51
N GLU A 9 -7.27 10.54 -3.40
CA GLU A 9 -7.22 12.00 -3.36
C GLU A 9 -5.78 12.56 -3.20
N ILE A 10 -4.78 11.69 -2.99
CA ILE A 10 -3.38 12.11 -2.88
C ILE A 10 -2.81 12.40 -4.27
N ASP A 11 -2.47 13.67 -4.50
CA ASP A 11 -2.00 14.19 -5.80
C ASP A 11 -0.47 14.35 -5.91
N GLN A 12 0.26 14.04 -4.83
CA GLN A 12 1.71 14.16 -4.74
C GLN A 12 2.33 12.96 -4.03
N SER A 13 3.65 12.80 -4.12
CA SER A 13 4.36 11.75 -3.39
C SER A 13 4.18 11.93 -1.88
N ALA A 14 3.70 10.89 -1.20
CA ALA A 14 3.42 10.91 0.23
C ALA A 14 3.93 9.64 0.92
N VAL A 15 4.27 9.77 2.21
CA VAL A 15 4.58 8.63 3.10
C VAL A 15 3.44 8.49 4.10
N ILE A 16 2.83 7.31 4.16
CA ILE A 16 1.72 7.01 5.07
C ILE A 16 2.20 5.99 6.09
N PHE A 17 2.10 6.35 7.37
CA PHE A 17 2.34 5.42 8.47
C PHE A 17 1.04 4.71 8.81
N ALA A 18 1.07 3.38 8.76
CA ALA A 18 -0.10 2.54 8.95
C ALA A 18 0.27 1.23 9.66
N HIS A 19 -0.75 0.48 10.05
CA HIS A 19 -0.60 -0.83 10.64
C HIS A 19 -0.83 -1.96 9.64
N PHE A 20 -0.32 -3.13 10.00
CA PHE A 20 -0.41 -4.40 9.26
C PHE A 20 -1.72 -4.63 8.50
N MET A 21 -2.86 -4.49 9.19
CA MET A 21 -4.17 -4.79 8.59
C MET A 21 -4.58 -3.75 7.55
N LEU A 22 -4.27 -2.47 7.77
CA LEU A 22 -4.59 -1.42 6.81
C LEU A 22 -3.73 -1.57 5.55
N ILE A 23 -2.44 -1.88 5.72
CA ILE A 23 -1.53 -2.17 4.61
C ILE A 23 -2.07 -3.33 3.78
N ASN A 24 -2.45 -4.44 4.40
CA ASN A 24 -3.04 -5.58 3.69
C ASN A 24 -4.34 -5.22 2.99
N ALA A 25 -5.26 -4.50 3.64
CA ALA A 25 -6.53 -4.11 3.01
C ALA A 25 -6.34 -3.23 1.77
N ILE A 26 -5.32 -2.38 1.74
CA ILE A 26 -4.99 -1.56 0.57
C ILE A 26 -4.34 -2.42 -0.52
N VAL A 27 -3.36 -3.25 -0.15
CA VAL A 27 -2.62 -4.07 -1.11
C VAL A 27 -3.52 -5.10 -1.77
N THR A 28 -4.33 -5.84 -1.02
CA THR A 28 -5.25 -6.85 -1.55
C THR A 28 -6.21 -6.23 -2.57
N ARG A 29 -6.75 -5.05 -2.25
CA ARG A 29 -7.58 -4.28 -3.18
C ARG A 29 -6.81 -3.83 -4.43
N ALA A 30 -5.57 -3.36 -4.30
CA ALA A 30 -4.75 -2.95 -5.43
C ALA A 30 -4.41 -4.11 -6.38
N ILE A 31 -4.20 -5.32 -5.84
CA ILE A 31 -3.88 -6.52 -6.64
C ILE A 31 -5.12 -7.37 -6.99
N LYS A 32 -6.33 -6.92 -6.62
CA LYS A 32 -7.61 -7.64 -6.81
C LYS A 32 -7.63 -9.04 -6.16
N ASP A 33 -7.04 -9.15 -4.98
CA ASP A 33 -7.05 -10.34 -4.15
C ASP A 33 -8.16 -10.23 -3.11
N GLU A 34 -8.97 -11.28 -2.97
CA GLU A 34 -10.11 -11.31 -2.04
C GLU A 34 -9.70 -11.74 -0.62
N ARG A 35 -8.46 -12.18 -0.41
CA ARG A 35 -7.95 -12.52 0.92
C ARG A 35 -7.86 -11.28 1.80
N LEU A 36 -8.14 -11.44 3.09
CA LEU A 36 -7.96 -10.37 4.08
C LEU A 36 -6.48 -10.06 4.33
N VAL A 37 -5.61 -11.07 4.22
CA VAL A 37 -4.16 -10.98 4.38
C VAL A 37 -3.51 -11.63 3.16
N CYS A 38 -2.70 -10.88 2.42
CA CYS A 38 -1.95 -11.38 1.26
C CYS A 38 -0.44 -11.47 1.51
N PHE A 39 0.08 -10.76 2.51
CA PHE A 39 1.47 -10.85 2.96
C PHE A 39 1.67 -10.34 4.39
N GLU A 40 2.82 -10.67 4.98
CA GLU A 40 3.27 -10.20 6.29
C GLU A 40 4.41 -9.19 6.10
N PRO A 41 4.19 -7.87 6.30
CA PRO A 41 5.24 -6.86 6.24
C PRO A 41 6.17 -6.96 7.45
N ASP A 42 7.48 -6.90 7.22
CA ASP A 42 8.45 -6.72 8.30
C ASP A 42 8.27 -5.37 9.01
N TYR A 43 8.74 -5.27 10.24
CA TYR A 43 8.77 -3.99 10.95
C TYR A 43 9.55 -2.94 10.16
N VAL A 44 8.98 -1.75 10.03
CA VAL A 44 9.57 -0.62 9.29
C VAL A 44 9.78 -0.91 7.79
N SER A 45 9.20 -2.00 7.26
CA SER A 45 9.21 -2.25 5.83
C SER A 45 8.38 -1.22 5.06
N MET A 46 8.72 -1.01 3.79
CA MET A 46 8.03 -0.09 2.91
C MET A 46 7.30 -0.83 1.80
N THR A 47 6.01 -0.50 1.67
CA THR A 47 5.18 -0.91 0.54
C THR A 47 4.98 0.30 -0.35
N HIS A 48 5.40 0.21 -1.60
CA HIS A 48 5.28 1.30 -2.57
C HIS A 48 4.08 1.06 -3.47
N LEU A 49 3.21 2.06 -3.52
CA LEU A 49 2.06 2.11 -4.40
C LEU A 49 2.23 3.27 -5.36
N GLN A 50 1.92 3.03 -6.63
CA GLN A 50 1.77 4.08 -7.64
C GLN A 50 0.29 4.30 -7.88
N LEU A 51 -0.16 5.51 -7.60
CA LEU A 51 -1.51 5.97 -7.89
C LEU A 51 -1.52 6.63 -9.27
N THR A 52 -2.53 6.31 -10.07
CA THR A 52 -2.89 7.01 -11.29
C THR A 52 -4.37 7.37 -11.20
N PRO A 53 -4.90 8.27 -12.04
CA PRO A 53 -6.31 8.65 -12.01
C PRO A 53 -7.28 7.46 -12.09
N ASP A 54 -6.87 6.38 -12.76
CA ASP A 54 -7.72 5.21 -13.03
C ASP A 54 -7.31 3.95 -12.26
N ALA A 55 -6.15 3.97 -11.57
CA ALA A 55 -5.59 2.75 -10.98
C ALA A 55 -4.71 2.99 -9.76
N CYS A 56 -4.59 1.96 -8.93
CA CYS A 56 -3.55 1.85 -7.92
C CYS A 56 -2.74 0.60 -8.22
N ARG A 57 -1.43 0.75 -8.40
CA ARG A 57 -0.52 -0.34 -8.74
C ARG A 57 0.48 -0.55 -7.62
N LEU A 58 0.65 -1.80 -7.21
CA LEU A 58 1.73 -2.21 -6.33
C LEU A 58 3.07 -2.19 -7.08
N VAL A 59 4.03 -1.43 -6.57
CA VAL A 59 5.38 -1.29 -7.14
C VAL A 59 6.39 -2.12 -6.36
N ALA A 60 6.32 -2.08 -5.03
CA ALA A 60 7.17 -2.88 -4.15
C ALA A 60 6.38 -3.29 -2.90
N MET A 61 6.63 -4.50 -2.40
CA MET A 61 5.91 -5.07 -1.26
C MET A 61 6.90 -5.37 -0.14
N GLY A 62 6.71 -4.75 1.03
CA GLY A 62 7.46 -5.10 2.24
C GLY A 62 8.99 -5.01 2.13
N ASN A 63 9.54 -4.21 1.21
CA ASN A 63 11.00 -4.08 1.11
C ASN A 63 11.49 -3.22 2.29
N ALA A 64 12.33 -3.80 3.15
CA ALA A 64 13.20 -3.00 4.00
C ALA A 64 14.10 -2.19 3.05
N ILE A 65 14.03 -0.86 3.10
CA ILE A 65 15.02 -0.05 2.41
C ILE A 65 16.36 -0.42 3.03
N ASN A 66 17.24 -1.02 2.23
CA ASN A 66 18.65 -1.12 2.58
C ASN A 66 19.18 0.31 2.41
N PRO A 67 19.53 1.04 3.49
CA PRO A 67 20.05 2.38 3.35
C PRO A 67 21.36 2.29 2.54
N LEU A 68 21.38 2.99 1.41
CA LEU A 68 22.60 3.24 0.63
C LEU A 68 23.64 3.97 1.50
#